data_AF-A0ABD2PA24-F1
#
_entry.id   AF-A0ABD2PA24-F1
#
_cell.length_a   1.000
_cell.length_b   1.000
_cell.length_c   1.000
_cell.angle_alpha   90.00
_cell.angle_beta   90.00
_cell.angle_gamma   90.00
#
_symmetry.space_group_name_H-M   'P 1'
#
loop_
_entity.id
_entity.type
_entity.pdbx_description
1 polymer ?
#
loop_
_entity_poly.entity_id
_entity_poly.type
_entity_poly.pdbx_seq_one_letter_code
_entity_poly.pdbx_strand_id
1 'polypeptide(L)'
;MKAKTAIRNNSPVEDSPVPPKNIHKGGKKISEICYFIKLMNMNVQSIANKKDSLKDDWDSEKCYIICLTEHWLQKEKLGVFALPGFNVARSFCHANFKREGSMIIVREKFKCICVYVNTLSKQILFASTGRPQGIRQIHNANGNCS
;
A
#
# COMPACT_ATOMS: atom_id res chain seq x y z
N MET A 1 2.78 -61.86 -17.58
CA MET A 1 2.15 -61.11 -16.47
C MET A 1 2.12 -59.63 -16.85
N LYS A 2 0.93 -59.03 -16.99
CA LYS A 2 0.74 -57.64 -17.44
C LYS A 2 0.63 -56.74 -16.22
N ALA A 3 1.49 -55.74 -16.08
CA ALA A 3 1.31 -54.63 -15.14
C ALA A 3 0.91 -53.38 -15.94
N LYS A 4 -0.36 -52.95 -15.79
CA LYS A 4 -0.86 -51.68 -16.30
C LYS A 4 -0.71 -50.63 -15.21
N THR A 5 0.21 -49.69 -15.38
CA THR A 5 0.35 -48.52 -14.51
C THR A 5 -0.64 -47.47 -14.97
N ALA A 6 -1.62 -47.15 -14.11
CA ALA A 6 -2.63 -46.13 -14.37
C ALA A 6 -2.08 -44.74 -14.06
N ILE A 7 -2.11 -43.85 -15.05
CA ILE A 7 -1.79 -42.43 -14.94
C ILE A 7 -3.02 -41.73 -14.34
N ARG A 8 -2.86 -41.08 -13.17
CA ARG A 8 -3.87 -40.20 -12.57
C ARG A 8 -3.60 -38.77 -13.05
N ASN A 9 -4.42 -38.29 -13.98
CA ASN A 9 -4.48 -36.88 -14.33
C ASN A 9 -5.33 -36.16 -13.29
N ASN A 10 -4.71 -35.32 -12.45
CA ASN A 10 -5.42 -34.32 -11.66
C ASN A 10 -5.30 -32.97 -12.37
N SER A 11 -6.34 -32.57 -13.09
CA SER A 11 -6.50 -31.20 -13.56
C SER A 11 -6.84 -30.29 -12.38
N PRO A 12 -6.39 -29.01 -12.35
CA PRO A 12 -6.77 -28.07 -11.31
C PRO A 12 -8.25 -27.72 -11.43
N VAL A 13 -8.95 -27.71 -10.30
CA VAL A 13 -10.33 -27.24 -10.17
C VAL A 13 -10.33 -25.73 -10.38
N GLU A 14 -10.99 -25.25 -11.44
CA GLU A 14 -11.28 -23.83 -11.59
C GLU A 14 -12.38 -23.41 -10.60
N ASP A 15 -12.01 -22.61 -9.60
CA ASP A 15 -12.95 -21.87 -8.75
C ASP A 15 -13.55 -20.70 -9.54
N SER A 16 -14.47 -21.02 -10.45
CA SER A 16 -15.41 -20.04 -10.98
C SER A 16 -16.48 -19.72 -9.93
N PRO A 17 -16.81 -18.45 -9.70
CA PRO A 17 -17.80 -18.06 -8.70
C PRO A 17 -19.19 -18.61 -9.09
N VAL A 18 -19.74 -19.49 -8.24
CA VAL A 18 -21.09 -20.04 -8.43
C VAL A 18 -22.12 -18.91 -8.28
N PRO A 19 -22.93 -18.62 -9.31
CA PRO A 19 -23.96 -17.60 -9.20
C PRO A 19 -25.09 -18.04 -8.26
N PRO A 20 -25.73 -17.11 -7.54
CA PRO A 20 -26.80 -17.44 -6.60
C PRO A 20 -28.03 -18.02 -7.32
N LYS A 21 -28.62 -19.07 -6.72
CA LYS A 21 -29.85 -19.70 -7.19
C LYS A 21 -31.02 -18.71 -7.10
N ASN A 22 -31.64 -18.39 -8.24
CA ASN A 22 -32.79 -17.50 -8.34
C ASN A 22 -34.08 -18.19 -7.85
N ILE A 23 -34.73 -17.59 -6.85
CA ILE A 23 -36.13 -17.86 -6.49
C ILE A 23 -36.98 -16.77 -7.16
N HIS A 24 -37.83 -17.16 -8.11
CA HIS A 24 -38.73 -16.24 -8.81
C HIS A 24 -40.04 -16.03 -8.04
N LYS A 25 -40.33 -14.78 -7.68
CA LYS A 25 -41.68 -14.18 -7.74
C LYS A 25 -41.56 -12.73 -8.23
N GLY A 26 -42.52 -12.33 -9.06
CA GLY A 26 -42.47 -11.19 -9.96
C GLY A 26 -42.19 -9.83 -9.31
N GLY A 27 -41.22 -9.14 -9.91
CA GLY A 27 -40.74 -7.81 -9.57
C GLY A 27 -39.34 -7.73 -10.18
N LYS A 28 -39.11 -6.87 -11.17
CA LYS A 28 -37.76 -6.61 -11.69
C LYS A 28 -36.94 -6.04 -10.53
N LYS A 29 -36.26 -6.91 -9.81
CA LYS A 29 -35.28 -6.54 -8.79
C LYS A 29 -34.13 -5.94 -9.57
N ILE A 30 -34.08 -4.61 -9.64
CA ILE A 30 -32.88 -3.91 -10.11
C ILE A 30 -31.80 -4.33 -9.13
N SER A 31 -30.93 -5.25 -9.54
CA SER A 31 -29.77 -5.60 -8.74
C SER A 31 -28.89 -4.35 -8.72
N GLU A 32 -28.82 -3.67 -7.58
CA GLU A 32 -27.88 -2.57 -7.40
C GLU A 32 -26.47 -3.10 -7.70
N ILE A 33 -25.79 -2.45 -8.63
CA ILE A 33 -24.40 -2.77 -8.94
C ILE A 33 -23.56 -2.13 -7.84
N CYS A 34 -22.96 -2.96 -7.00
CA CYS A 34 -22.06 -2.52 -5.94
C CYS A 34 -20.61 -2.68 -6.39
N TYR A 35 -19.84 -1.59 -6.33
CA TYR A 35 -18.41 -1.60 -6.60
C TYR A 35 -17.63 -1.54 -5.28
N PHE A 36 -16.83 -2.57 -5.01
CA PHE A 36 -15.96 -2.62 -3.85
C PHE A 36 -14.52 -2.31 -4.25
N ILE A 37 -13.88 -1.39 -3.51
CA ILE A 37 -12.45 -1.14 -3.62
C ILE A 37 -11.79 -1.64 -2.34
N LYS A 38 -10.92 -2.63 -2.48
CA LYS A 38 -10.09 -3.13 -1.39
C LYS A 38 -8.72 -2.45 -1.39
N LEU A 39 -8.41 -1.84 -0.25
CA LEU A 39 -7.13 -1.21 0.04
C LEU A 39 -6.43 -1.94 1.17
N MET A 40 -5.13 -2.12 1.07
CA MET A 40 -4.28 -2.62 2.14
C MET A 40 -3.32 -1.53 2.59
N ASN A 41 -3.18 -1.33 3.89
CA ASN A 41 -2.19 -0.42 4.48
C ASN A 41 -1.26 -1.23 5.39
N MET A 42 0.05 -1.11 5.16
CA MET A 42 1.03 -1.85 5.95
C MET A 42 2.31 -1.05 6.19
N ASN A 43 2.84 -1.17 7.39
CA ASN A 43 4.21 -0.83 7.69
C ASN A 43 5.09 -2.02 7.30
N VAL A 44 5.92 -1.86 6.29
CA VAL A 44 6.69 -2.96 5.71
C VAL A 44 8.07 -3.13 6.34
N GLN A 45 8.58 -2.14 7.08
CA GLN A 45 9.92 -2.16 7.67
C GLN A 45 10.98 -2.75 6.71
N SER A 46 11.20 -2.08 5.59
CA SER A 46 11.94 -2.54 4.38
C SER A 46 11.13 -3.39 3.42
N ILE A 47 10.90 -2.87 2.21
CA ILE A 47 10.27 -3.61 1.11
C ILE A 47 11.26 -4.50 0.34
N ALA A 48 12.56 -4.20 0.38
CA ALA A 48 13.55 -4.77 -0.53
C ALA A 48 13.61 -6.31 -0.52
N ASN A 49 13.41 -6.90 0.66
CA ASN A 49 13.49 -8.37 0.84
C ASN A 49 12.11 -9.02 0.97
N LYS A 50 11.02 -8.25 0.88
CA LYS A 50 9.64 -8.72 1.13
C LYS A 50 8.75 -8.66 -0.10
N LYS A 51 9.18 -7.98 -1.17
CA LYS A 51 8.35 -7.72 -2.35
C LYS A 51 7.72 -8.98 -2.96
N ASP A 52 8.44 -10.10 -2.99
CA ASP A 52 7.97 -11.32 -3.65
C ASP A 52 6.94 -12.04 -2.77
N SER A 53 7.22 -12.19 -1.47
CA SER A 53 6.25 -12.73 -0.51
C SER A 53 4.98 -11.88 -0.41
N LEU A 54 5.13 -10.56 -0.40
CA LEU A 54 4.01 -9.64 -0.30
C LEU A 54 3.14 -9.66 -1.56
N LYS A 55 3.72 -9.95 -2.72
CA LYS A 55 2.95 -10.06 -3.97
C LYS A 55 1.89 -11.16 -3.86
N ASP A 56 2.26 -12.31 -3.33
CA ASP A 56 1.35 -13.44 -3.17
C ASP A 56 0.19 -13.09 -2.21
N ASP A 57 0.50 -12.38 -1.13
CA ASP A 57 -0.51 -11.86 -0.18
C ASP A 57 -1.45 -10.85 -0.86
N TRP A 58 -0.92 -9.94 -1.68
CA TRP A 58 -1.73 -8.92 -2.35
C TRP A 58 -2.60 -9.47 -3.48
N ASP A 59 -2.13 -10.51 -4.17
CA ASP A 59 -2.89 -11.20 -5.20
C ASP A 59 -3.99 -12.08 -4.60
N SER A 60 -3.70 -12.83 -3.53
CA SER A 60 -4.70 -13.64 -2.82
C SER A 60 -5.80 -12.77 -2.20
N GLU A 61 -5.44 -11.64 -1.61
CA GLU A 61 -6.39 -10.71 -1.02
C GLU A 61 -7.17 -9.87 -2.06
N LYS A 62 -6.82 -9.95 -3.35
CA LYS A 62 -7.43 -9.15 -4.43
C LYS A 62 -7.39 -7.64 -4.15
N CYS A 63 -6.31 -7.16 -3.56
CA CYS A 63 -6.13 -5.73 -3.28
C CYS A 63 -5.94 -4.93 -4.57
N TYR A 64 -6.56 -3.75 -4.64
CA TYR A 64 -6.41 -2.83 -5.78
C TYR A 64 -5.43 -1.70 -5.49
N ILE A 65 -5.35 -1.30 -4.22
CA ILE A 65 -4.49 -0.23 -3.73
C ILE A 65 -3.72 -0.75 -2.53
N ILE A 66 -2.43 -0.46 -2.49
CA ILE A 66 -1.53 -0.81 -1.39
C ILE A 66 -0.83 0.47 -0.93
N CYS A 67 -0.93 0.75 0.36
CA CYS A 67 -0.22 1.83 1.03
C CYS A 67 0.89 1.20 1.87
N LEU A 68 2.13 1.54 1.57
CA LEU A 68 3.30 1.10 2.32
C LEU A 68 3.86 2.29 3.11
N THR A 69 4.16 2.06 4.37
CA THR A 69 5.01 2.94 5.18
C THR A 69 6.30 2.21 5.53
N GLU A 70 7.37 2.96 5.81
CA GLU A 70 8.69 2.44 6.14
C GLU A 70 9.25 1.47 5.07
N HIS A 71 9.11 1.85 3.80
CA HIS A 71 9.63 1.02 2.71
C HIS A 71 11.16 1.02 2.61
N TRP A 72 11.84 2.01 3.20
CA TRP A 72 13.32 2.12 3.34
C TRP A 72 14.09 2.09 2.01
N LEU A 73 13.41 2.38 0.90
CA LEU A 73 14.08 2.57 -0.39
C LEU A 73 14.58 4.01 -0.49
N GLN A 74 15.74 4.15 -1.12
CA GLN A 74 16.25 5.46 -1.53
C GLN A 74 15.59 5.89 -2.84
N LYS A 75 15.67 7.19 -3.14
CA LYS A 75 15.01 7.80 -4.32
C LYS A 75 15.47 7.15 -5.63
N GLU A 76 16.75 6.78 -5.71
CA GLU A 76 17.36 6.13 -6.87
C GLU A 76 16.78 4.72 -7.08
N LYS A 77 16.48 4.02 -5.98
CA LYS A 77 15.90 2.66 -6.02
C LYS A 77 14.40 2.66 -6.30
N LEU A 78 13.70 3.76 -6.02
CA LEU A 78 12.28 3.88 -6.36
C LEU A 78 12.03 3.86 -7.87
N GLY A 79 12.91 4.47 -8.67
CA GLY A 79 12.75 4.52 -10.12
C GLY A 79 12.85 3.15 -10.80
N VAL A 80 13.55 2.20 -10.16
CA VAL A 80 13.70 0.82 -10.63
C VAL A 80 12.87 -0.17 -9.80
N PHE A 81 12.09 0.32 -8.83
CA PHE A 81 11.20 -0.53 -8.06
C PHE A 81 10.04 -0.97 -8.95
N ALA A 82 10.05 -2.24 -9.33
CA ALA A 82 9.01 -2.88 -10.10
C ALA A 82 8.34 -3.97 -9.27
N LEU A 83 7.01 -4.00 -9.35
CA LEU A 83 6.17 -5.02 -8.76
C LEU A 83 5.19 -5.52 -9.83
N PRO A 84 5.32 -6.74 -10.35
CA PRO A 84 4.50 -7.20 -11.48
C PRO A 84 2.99 -7.11 -11.20
N GLY A 85 2.27 -6.43 -12.10
CA GLY A 85 0.82 -6.22 -12.01
C GLY A 85 0.42 -4.95 -11.25
N PHE A 86 1.41 -4.13 -10.85
CA PHE A 86 1.23 -2.96 -10.01
C PHE A 86 2.15 -1.80 -10.42
N ASN A 87 1.59 -0.59 -10.38
CA ASN A 87 2.29 0.66 -10.63
C ASN A 87 2.44 1.46 -9.33
N VAL A 88 3.61 2.08 -9.13
CA VAL A 88 3.78 3.08 -8.08
C VAL A 88 3.04 4.35 -8.51
N ALA A 89 1.96 4.69 -7.82
CA ALA A 89 1.20 5.90 -8.08
C ALA A 89 1.87 7.14 -7.45
N ARG A 90 2.38 6.98 -6.23
CA ARG A 90 3.08 8.04 -5.50
C ARG A 90 4.08 7.43 -4.53
N SER A 91 5.18 8.13 -4.31
CA SER A 91 6.17 7.76 -3.31
C SER A 91 6.79 9.00 -2.67
N PHE A 92 7.30 8.80 -1.46
CA PHE A 92 8.00 9.80 -0.68
C PHE A 92 9.16 9.12 0.04
N CYS A 93 10.35 9.67 -0.10
CA CYS A 93 11.55 9.26 0.64
C CYS A 93 12.03 10.43 1.49
N HIS A 94 12.41 10.15 2.73
CA HIS A 94 13.12 11.13 3.55
C HIS A 94 14.61 11.12 3.18
N ALA A 95 15.17 12.27 2.78
CA ALA A 95 16.57 12.34 2.33
C ALA A 95 17.57 11.93 3.44
N ASN A 96 17.24 12.26 4.69
CA ASN A 96 18.13 12.09 5.85
C ASN A 96 17.89 10.81 6.64
N PHE A 97 16.81 10.06 6.39
CA PHE A 97 16.45 8.88 7.18
C PHE A 97 16.27 7.65 6.29
N LYS A 98 17.20 6.70 6.42
CA LYS A 98 17.17 5.42 5.68
C LYS A 98 15.97 4.54 6.05
N ARG A 99 15.38 4.77 7.23
CA ARG A 99 14.30 3.95 7.80
C ARG A 99 12.91 4.57 7.67
N GLU A 100 12.75 5.51 6.76
CA GLU A 100 11.47 6.16 6.52
C GLU A 100 11.06 6.04 5.06
N GLY A 101 9.88 6.58 4.75
CA GLY A 101 9.33 6.66 3.42
C GLY A 101 7.94 6.04 3.34
N SER A 102 7.14 6.52 2.39
CA SER A 102 5.83 5.97 2.10
C SER A 102 5.61 5.84 0.60
N MET A 103 4.82 4.86 0.19
CA MET A 103 4.41 4.75 -1.20
C MET A 103 2.99 4.22 -1.32
N ILE A 104 2.32 4.66 -2.37
CA ILE A 104 1.02 4.16 -2.81
C ILE A 104 1.25 3.43 -4.12
N ILE A 105 0.84 2.17 -4.13
CA ILE A 105 0.93 1.27 -5.27
C ILE A 105 -0.50 0.91 -5.69
N VAL A 106 -0.77 0.87 -6.99
CA VAL A 106 -2.09 0.61 -7.56
C VAL A 106 -1.96 -0.46 -8.62
N ARG A 107 -2.94 -1.38 -8.72
CA ARG A 107 -2.93 -2.38 -9.80
C ARG A 107 -2.88 -1.71 -11.18
N GLU A 108 -2.06 -2.25 -12.08
CA GLU A 108 -1.77 -1.67 -13.41
C GLU A 108 -3.03 -1.35 -14.23
N LYS A 109 -4.08 -2.17 -14.09
CA LYS A 109 -5.36 -1.98 -14.79
C LYS A 109 -6.15 -0.73 -14.36
N PHE A 110 -5.77 -0.07 -13.28
CA PHE A 110 -6.44 1.14 -12.79
C PHE A 110 -5.60 2.38 -13.09
N LYS A 111 -6.27 3.39 -13.65
CA LYS A 111 -5.69 4.73 -13.77
C LYS A 111 -5.75 5.43 -12.41
N CYS A 112 -4.61 5.89 -11.92
CA CYS A 112 -4.52 6.72 -10.73
C CYS A 112 -4.30 8.18 -11.11
N ILE A 113 -5.03 9.10 -10.47
CA ILE A 113 -4.82 10.55 -10.59
C ILE A 113 -4.51 11.06 -9.19
N CYS A 114 -3.32 11.61 -9.00
CA CYS A 114 -2.93 12.22 -7.74
C CYS A 114 -3.36 13.69 -7.72
N VAL A 115 -4.23 14.06 -6.78
CA VAL A 115 -4.63 15.45 -6.54
C VAL A 115 -3.83 15.97 -5.35
N TYR A 116 -3.13 17.08 -5.53
CA TYR A 116 -2.40 17.73 -4.45
C TYR A 116 -3.33 18.72 -3.73
N VAL A 117 -3.45 18.58 -2.41
CA VAL A 117 -4.35 19.40 -1.59
C VAL A 117 -3.51 20.31 -0.68
N ASN A 118 -3.07 21.43 -1.24
CA ASN A 118 -2.17 22.39 -0.57
C ASN A 118 -2.86 23.15 0.56
N THR A 119 -4.19 23.14 0.58
CA THR A 119 -5.01 23.91 1.52
C THR A 119 -5.08 23.28 2.92
N LEU A 120 -4.71 22.00 3.05
CA LEU A 120 -4.71 21.26 4.32
C LEU A 120 -3.35 21.29 5.04
N SER A 121 -2.27 21.64 4.35
CA SER A 121 -0.93 21.79 4.95
C SER A 121 -0.81 23.12 5.68
N LYS A 122 -1.36 23.21 6.91
CA LYS A 122 -1.19 24.40 7.77
C LYS A 122 0.16 24.48 8.49
N GLN A 123 0.99 23.44 8.45
CA GLN A 123 2.34 23.44 9.06
C GLN A 123 3.22 22.37 8.39
N ILE A 124 4.54 22.41 8.31
CA ILE A 124 5.67 23.33 8.57
C ILE A 124 6.88 22.61 7.92
N LEU A 125 8.00 23.30 7.65
CA LEU A 125 9.30 22.68 7.39
C LEU A 125 9.57 21.45 8.30
N PHE A 126 9.32 20.24 7.81
CA PHE A 126 9.95 19.02 8.35
C PHE A 126 11.28 18.71 7.64
N ALA A 127 11.82 19.72 6.94
CA ALA A 127 13.20 19.72 6.51
C ALA A 127 14.06 20.37 7.60
N SER A 128 14.88 19.54 8.24
CA SER A 128 16.17 19.88 8.86
C SER A 128 16.20 20.91 10.01
N THR A 129 15.97 20.46 11.23
CA THR A 129 16.90 20.74 12.34
C THR A 129 16.90 19.56 13.30
N GLY A 130 18.09 19.21 13.80
CA GLY A 130 18.35 18.01 14.57
C GLY A 130 17.57 17.86 15.88
N ARG A 131 17.82 16.72 16.51
CA ARG A 131 17.25 16.21 17.77
C ARG A 131 16.73 17.30 18.73
N PRO A 132 15.59 17.09 19.40
CA PRO A 132 15.17 17.95 20.49
C PRO A 132 16.19 17.81 21.63
N GLN A 133 17.07 18.79 21.79
CA GLN A 133 17.73 19.00 23.08
C GLN A 133 16.75 19.70 24.02
N GLY A 134 16.81 19.28 25.27
CA GLY A 134 15.86 19.55 26.35
C GLY A 134 15.20 20.92 26.36
N ILE A 135 13.92 20.91 26.74
CA ILE A 135 13.16 22.05 27.23
C ILE A 135 14.00 22.77 28.29
N ARG A 136 14.60 23.92 27.94
CA ARG A 136 15.02 24.91 28.93
C ARG A 136 13.85 25.86 29.13
N GLN A 137 13.27 25.81 30.33
CA GLN A 137 12.37 26.85 30.81
C GLN A 137 13.11 28.19 30.78
N ILE A 138 12.55 29.17 30.09
CA ILE A 138 13.01 30.55 30.12
C ILE A 138 12.35 31.18 31.34
N HIS A 139 13.10 31.37 32.42
CA HIS A 139 12.72 32.32 33.46
C HIS A 139 13.11 33.72 32.98
N ASN A 140 12.10 34.54 32.69
CA ASN A 140 12.25 35.99 32.67
C ASN A 140 12.22 36.48 34.11
N ALA A 141 13.26 37.16 34.55
CA ALA A 141 13.19 38.09 35.67
C ALA A 141 14.14 39.26 35.42
N ASN A 142 13.54 40.44 35.35
CA ASN A 142 14.16 41.76 35.30
C ASN A 142 15.12 41.98 36.48
N GLY A 143 16.18 42.75 36.29
CA GLY A 143 17.00 43.25 37.38
C GLY A 143 18.18 44.09 36.92
N ASN A 144 18.04 45.41 37.04
CA ASN A 144 19.07 46.43 36.82
C ASN A 144 20.30 46.30 37.74
N CYS A 145 21.34 47.06 37.33
CA CYS A 145 22.25 47.88 38.15
C CYS A 145 23.73 47.47 38.22
N SER A 146 24.53 48.44 37.76
CA SER A 146 25.95 48.79 38.03
C SER A 146 27.02 48.10 37.20
#